data_AF-A0A450T2Q6-F1
#
_entry.id   AF-A0A450T2Q6-F1
#
_cell.length_a   1.000
_cell.length_b   1.000
_cell.length_c   1.000
_cell.angle_alpha   90.00
_cell.angle_beta   90.00
_cell.angle_gamma   90.00
#
_symmetry.space_group_name_H-M   'P 1'
#
loop_
_entity.id
_entity.type
_entity.pdbx_description
1 polymer ?
#
loop_
_entity_poly.entity_id
_entity_poly.type
_entity_poly.pdbx_seq_one_letter_code
_entity_poly.pdbx_strand_id
1 'polypeptide(L)'
;MDRFVRICRANFQALFRYHPSPWEGKIVLFLVRERIRRGGEGLESGWRGFARGIERHTISGDQFTMYRQPNVYGITKVLKSLP
;
A
#
# COMPACT_ATOMS: atom_id res chain seq x y z
N MET A 1 -24.08 -2.57 14.32
CA MET A 1 -22.65 -2.72 14.70
C MET A 1 -22.11 -4.12 14.43
N ASP A 2 -22.90 -5.18 14.66
CA ASP A 2 -22.44 -6.57 14.60
C ASP A 2 -21.84 -7.00 13.26
N ARG A 3 -22.39 -6.52 12.13
CA ARG A 3 -21.85 -6.83 10.80
C ARG A 3 -20.43 -6.30 10.60
N PHE A 4 -20.16 -5.07 11.05
CA PHE A 4 -18.84 -4.46 10.94
C PHE A 4 -17.81 -5.24 11.77
N VAL A 5 -18.15 -5.57 13.02
CA VAL A 5 -17.28 -6.36 13.91
C VAL A 5 -16.95 -7.73 13.30
N ARG A 6 -17.93 -8.41 12.71
CA ARG A 6 -17.70 -9.70 12.03
C ARG A 6 -16.74 -9.57 10.86
N ILE A 7 -16.91 -8.55 10.01
CA ILE A 7 -16.04 -8.31 8.86
C ILE A 7 -14.60 -8.01 9.32
N CYS A 8 -14.43 -7.12 10.30
CA CYS A 8 -13.09 -6.82 10.83
C CYS A 8 -12.41 -8.07 11.40
N ARG A 9 -13.15 -8.89 12.18
CA ARG A 9 -12.61 -10.13 12.74
C ARG A 9 -12.15 -11.10 11.67
N ALA A 10 -12.96 -11.31 10.63
CA ALA A 10 -12.60 -12.18 9.51
C ALA A 10 -11.34 -11.68 8.79
N ASN A 11 -11.25 -10.38 8.51
CA ASN A 11 -10.09 -9.78 7.86
C ASN A 11 -8.82 -9.91 8.71
N PHE A 12 -8.90 -9.71 10.03
CA PHE A 12 -7.76 -9.92 10.93
C PHE A 12 -7.29 -11.38 10.92
N GLN A 13 -8.21 -12.34 10.99
CA GLN A 13 -7.86 -13.76 10.92
C GLN A 13 -7.19 -14.12 9.59
N ALA A 14 -7.68 -13.57 8.47
CA ALA A 14 -7.07 -13.76 7.16
C ALA A 14 -5.66 -13.15 7.11
N LEU A 15 -5.50 -11.92 7.62
CA LEU A 15 -4.21 -11.22 7.63
C LEU A 15 -3.11 -12.01 8.34
N PHE A 16 -3.41 -12.62 9.50
CA PHE A 16 -2.42 -13.40 10.26
C PHE A 16 -2.08 -14.76 9.62
N ARG A 17 -2.95 -15.29 8.76
CA ARG A 17 -2.76 -16.61 8.14
C ARG A 17 -2.23 -16.51 6.71
N TYR A 18 -2.29 -15.33 6.11
CA TYR A 18 -1.88 -15.13 4.73
C TYR A 18 -0.36 -15.14 4.59
N HIS A 19 0.15 -16.11 3.84
CA HIS A 19 1.55 -16.23 3.46
C HIS A 19 1.62 -16.17 1.93
N PRO A 20 1.89 -14.99 1.34
CA PRO A 20 1.93 -14.87 -0.11
C PRO A 20 3.08 -15.71 -0.67
N SER A 21 2.87 -16.30 -1.83
CA SER A 21 4.00 -16.79 -2.66
C SER A 21 4.63 -15.60 -3.38
N PRO A 22 5.95 -15.64 -3.69
CA PRO A 22 6.57 -14.63 -4.53
C PRO A 22 5.85 -14.48 -5.87
N TRP A 23 5.75 -13.24 -6.34
CA TRP A 23 5.14 -12.87 -7.59
C TRP A 23 6.20 -12.27 -8.52
N GLU A 24 6.37 -12.84 -9.70
CA GLU A 24 7.41 -12.43 -10.67
C GLU A 24 7.15 -11.07 -11.35
N GLY A 25 6.09 -10.37 -10.94
CA GLY A 25 5.72 -9.06 -11.46
C GLY A 25 6.41 -7.88 -10.77
N LYS A 26 6.05 -6.68 -11.24
CA LYS A 26 6.45 -5.41 -10.63
C LYS A 26 5.32 -4.86 -9.78
N ILE A 27 5.63 -4.48 -8.55
CA ILE A 27 4.68 -3.79 -7.66
C ILE A 27 4.83 -2.29 -7.83
N VAL A 28 3.70 -1.59 -7.97
CA VAL A 28 3.64 -0.13 -7.82
C VAL A 28 3.20 0.17 -6.39
N LEU A 29 4.11 0.70 -5.58
CA LEU A 29 3.89 1.00 -4.17
C LEU A 29 3.69 2.50 -3.95
N PHE A 30 2.48 2.87 -3.56
CA PHE A 30 2.16 4.23 -3.16
C PHE A 30 2.49 4.45 -1.68
N LEU A 31 3.33 5.44 -1.41
CA LEU A 31 3.77 5.81 -0.07
C LEU A 31 3.20 7.18 0.31
N VAL A 32 2.86 7.36 1.58
CA VAL A 32 2.43 8.67 2.09
C VAL A 32 3.65 9.50 2.49
N ARG A 33 3.64 10.79 2.13
CA ARG A 33 4.78 11.70 2.34
C ARG A 33 5.20 11.80 3.81
N GLU A 34 4.24 11.79 4.73
CA GLU A 34 4.49 11.96 6.17
C GLU A 34 5.24 10.77 6.80
N ARG A 35 5.12 9.57 6.21
CA ARG A 35 5.73 8.34 6.74
C ARG A 35 7.22 8.23 6.43
N ILE A 36 7.71 8.91 5.39
CA ILE A 36 9.14 8.97 5.02
C ILE A 36 9.96 9.70 6.10
N ARG A 37 9.35 10.65 6.82
CA ARG A 37 10.04 11.43 7.86
C ARG A 37 10.41 10.64 9.13
N ARG A 38 9.86 9.43 9.33
CA ARG A 38 10.04 8.63 10.57
C ARG A 38 11.18 7.60 10.52
N GLY A 39 12.05 7.63 9.50
CA GLY A 39 13.38 6.99 9.55
C GLY A 39 13.45 5.48 9.79
N GLY A 40 12.36 4.72 9.69
CA GLY A 40 12.38 3.26 9.76
C GLY A 40 12.81 2.65 8.44
N GLU A 41 13.38 1.44 8.48
CA GLU A 41 13.67 0.61 7.29
C GLU A 41 12.50 0.72 6.30
N GLY A 42 12.81 1.09 5.06
CA GLY A 42 11.81 1.46 4.07
C GLY A 42 10.73 0.38 3.97
N LEU A 43 9.45 0.77 3.96
CA LEU A 43 8.29 -0.13 3.86
C LEU A 43 8.41 -1.18 2.74
N GLU A 44 9.23 -0.90 1.73
CA GLU A 44 9.64 -1.80 0.67
C GLU A 44 10.35 -3.09 1.14
N SER A 45 10.94 -3.10 2.34
CA SER A 45 11.71 -4.24 2.85
C SER A 45 10.83 -5.49 2.97
N GLY A 46 9.59 -5.32 3.44
CA GLY A 46 8.60 -6.41 3.50
C GLY A 46 8.14 -6.93 2.13
N TRP A 47 8.39 -6.18 1.05
CA TRP A 47 8.00 -6.55 -0.32
C TRP A 47 9.16 -7.02 -1.18
N ARG A 48 10.42 -6.73 -0.80
CA ARG A 48 11.62 -7.01 -1.60
C ARG A 48 11.81 -8.50 -1.92
N GLY A 49 11.26 -9.40 -1.09
CA GLY A 49 11.27 -10.85 -1.31
C GLY A 49 10.06 -11.41 -2.08
N PHE A 50 9.06 -10.59 -2.41
CA PHE A 50 7.82 -11.03 -3.04
C PHE A 50 7.62 -10.52 -4.47
N ALA A 51 8.45 -9.59 -4.94
CA ALA A 51 8.31 -9.01 -6.27
C ALA A 51 9.64 -8.93 -6.99
N ARG A 52 9.61 -9.10 -8.32
CA ARG A 52 10.79 -8.90 -9.18
C ARG A 52 11.27 -7.44 -9.15
N GLY A 53 10.38 -6.50 -8.90
CA GLY A 53 10.71 -5.09 -8.75
C GLY A 53 9.62 -4.30 -8.02
N ILE A 54 10.03 -3.18 -7.42
CA ILE A 54 9.12 -2.27 -6.72
C ILE A 54 9.35 -0.86 -7.25
N GLU A 55 8.32 -0.28 -7.86
CA GLU A 55 8.27 1.11 -8.27
C GLU A 55 7.55 1.93 -7.19
N ARG A 56 8.16 3.02 -6.71
CA ARG A 56 7.66 3.77 -5.55
C ARG A 56 7.17 5.14 -5.97
N HIS A 57 5.99 5.52 -5.49
CA HIS A 57 5.40 6.84 -5.72
C HIS A 57 4.93 7.45 -4.42
N THR A 58 5.38 8.66 -4.12
CA THR A 58 4.93 9.37 -2.92
C THR A 58 3.70 10.20 -3.24
N ILE A 59 2.63 10.00 -2.48
CA ILE A 59 1.37 10.73 -2.57
C ILE A 59 1.24 11.70 -1.39
N SER A 60 0.71 12.89 -1.66
CA SER A 60 0.43 13.90 -0.65
C SER A 60 -0.64 13.43 0.35
N GLY A 61 -0.59 13.99 1.55
CA GLY A 61 -1.45 13.60 2.66
C GLY A 61 -0.92 12.40 3.45
N ASP A 62 -1.84 11.77 4.15
CA ASP A 62 -1.64 10.63 5.06
C ASP A 62 -2.43 9.40 4.57
N GLN A 63 -2.39 8.31 5.35
CA GLN A 63 -3.03 7.03 5.02
C GLN A 63 -4.56 7.10 4.86
N PHE A 64 -5.21 8.15 5.36
CA PHE A 64 -6.64 8.41 5.22
C PHE A 64 -6.93 9.44 4.14
N THR A 65 -6.09 10.47 4.02
CA THR A 65 -6.33 11.61 3.11
C THR A 65 -5.75 11.41 1.71
N MET A 66 -4.83 10.46 1.50
CA MET A 66 -4.24 10.18 0.18
C MET A 66 -5.28 9.73 -0.88
N TYR A 67 -6.38 9.13 -0.45
CA TYR A 67 -7.46 8.64 -1.33
C TYR A 67 -8.53 9.68 -1.65
N ARG A 68 -8.42 10.89 -1.08
CA ARG A 68 -9.41 11.97 -1.25
C ARG A 68 -8.86 13.07 -2.15
N GLN A 69 -9.75 13.89 -2.71
CA GLN A 69 -9.34 15.10 -3.41
C GLN A 69 -8.61 16.07 -2.45
N PRO A 70 -7.56 16.77 -2.90
CA PRO A 70 -6.95 16.69 -4.24
C PRO A 70 -5.90 15.57 -4.39
N ASN A 71 -5.50 14.91 -3.30
CA ASN A 71 -4.36 13.99 -3.25
C ASN A 71 -4.50 12.77 -4.17
N VAL A 72 -5.72 12.26 -4.34
CA VAL A 72 -6.01 11.10 -5.21
C VAL A 72 -5.60 11.35 -6.67
N TYR A 73 -5.50 12.61 -7.10
CA TYR A 73 -4.98 12.94 -8.43
C TYR A 73 -3.57 12.38 -8.66
N GLY A 74 -2.71 12.42 -7.64
CA GLY A 74 -1.36 11.84 -7.70
C GLY A 74 -1.37 10.35 -8.02
N ILE A 75 -2.30 9.59 -7.43
CA ILE A 75 -2.47 8.15 -7.69
C ILE A 75 -2.90 7.95 -9.14
N THR A 76 -3.93 8.69 -9.58
CA THR A 76 -4.45 8.54 -10.95
C THR A 76 -3.43 8.89 -12.03
N LYS A 77 -2.57 9.89 -11.79
CA LYS A 77 -1.50 10.26 -12.71
C LYS A 77 -0.53 9.11 -12.92
N VAL A 78 -0.13 8.44 -11.83
CA VAL A 78 0.77 7.28 -11.89
C VAL A 78 0.11 6.11 -12.61
N LEU A 79 -1.13 5.77 -12.24
CA LEU A 79 -1.84 4.64 -12.86
C LEU A 79 -2.02 4.84 -14.38
N LYS A 80 -2.26 6.08 -14.83
CA LYS A 80 -2.38 6.40 -16.25
C LYS A 80 -1.06 6.38 -17.03
N SER A 81 0.09 6.41 -16.35
CA SER A 81 1.41 6.32 -16.98
C SER A 81 1.97 4.89 -17.00
N LEU A 82 1.28 3.93 -16.39
CA LEU A 82 1.71 2.53 -16.43
C LEU A 82 1.50 1.97 -17.85
N PRO A 83 2.42 1.11 -18.33
CA PRO A 83 2.36 0.51 -19.66
C PRO A 83 1.20 -0.47 -19.82
#